data_AF-A0A7I8C602-F1
#
_entry.id   AF-A0A7I8C602-F1
#
_cell.length_a   1.000
_cell.length_b   1.000
_cell.length_c   1.000
_cell.angle_alpha   90.00
_cell.angle_beta   90.00
_cell.angle_gamma   90.00
#
_symmetry.space_group_name_H-M   'P 1'
#
loop_
_entity.id
_entity.type
_entity.pdbx_description
1 polymer ?
#
loop_
_entity_poly.entity_id
_entity_poly.type
_entity_poly.pdbx_seq_one_letter_code
_entity_poly.pdbx_strand_id
1 'polypeptide(L)'
;MSTKAKKTRHRTMSMEQRLVCEFFAAHPNSTRPQCKEKLGGDQKAISRKVDALVASGHLVATSDGKIPTFSCTGKKFPHSDEYKASQKWIEAKMRAADRNANHAIALDLVAASMHAMVTVGRASA
;
A
#
# COMPACT_ATOMS: atom_id res chain seq x y z
N MET A 1 28.53 18.04 -28.25
CA MET A 1 27.44 17.04 -28.15
C MET A 1 27.04 16.88 -26.70
N SER A 2 25.85 17.35 -26.31
CA SER A 2 25.41 17.36 -24.90
C SER A 2 24.79 16.01 -24.55
N THR A 3 25.52 15.17 -23.83
CA THR A 3 25.01 13.91 -23.27
C THR A 3 24.02 14.27 -22.16
N LYS A 4 22.72 14.28 -22.48
CA LYS A 4 21.66 14.32 -21.48
C LYS A 4 21.82 13.11 -20.56
N ALA A 5 22.40 13.32 -19.39
CA ALA A 5 22.44 12.32 -18.33
C ALA A 5 20.99 11.90 -18.05
N LYS A 6 20.67 10.65 -18.40
CA LYS A 6 19.38 10.03 -18.10
C LYS A 6 19.25 10.07 -16.59
N LYS A 7 18.44 10.99 -16.04
CA LYS A 7 18.17 11.12 -14.61
C LYS A 7 17.62 9.78 -14.13
N THR A 8 18.49 8.91 -13.66
CA THR A 8 18.15 7.64 -13.03
C THR A 8 17.27 8.03 -11.87
N ARG A 9 15.94 7.90 -12.05
CA ARG A 9 15.01 8.13 -10.95
C ARG A 9 15.40 7.08 -9.92
N HIS A 10 16.10 7.50 -8.87
CA HIS A 10 16.12 6.72 -7.65
C HIS A 10 14.65 6.47 -7.34
N ARG A 11 14.21 5.23 -7.52
CA ARG A 11 12.87 4.78 -7.15
C ARG A 11 12.94 4.58 -5.64
N THR A 12 13.25 5.65 -4.90
CA THR A 12 14.15 5.58 -3.74
C THR A 12 13.54 4.83 -2.56
N MET A 13 12.22 4.80 -2.43
CA MET A 13 11.46 3.95 -1.51
C MET A 13 9.99 4.36 -1.67
N SER A 14 9.07 3.40 -1.68
CA SER A 14 7.64 3.73 -1.64
C SER A 14 7.27 4.37 -0.29
N MET A 15 6.17 5.13 -0.25
CA MET A 15 5.67 5.73 1.00
C MET A 15 5.52 4.67 2.11
N GLU A 16 4.93 3.54 1.77
CA GLU A 16 4.71 2.47 2.74
C GLU A 16 6.03 1.83 3.22
N GLN A 17 7.05 1.76 2.38
CA GLN A 17 8.38 1.31 2.81
C GLN A 17 9.02 2.31 3.79
N ARG A 18 8.81 3.62 3.61
CA ARG A 18 9.29 4.65 4.54
C ARG A 18 8.62 4.52 5.90
N LEU A 19 7.29 4.39 5.90
CA LEU A 19 6.52 4.17 7.12
C LEU A 19 6.94 2.89 7.86
N VAL A 20 7.28 1.82 7.13
CA VAL A 20 7.82 0.59 7.72
C VAL A 20 9.19 0.84 8.36
N CYS A 21 10.10 1.55 7.69
CA CYS A 21 11.40 1.93 8.27
C CYS A 21 11.24 2.81 9.52
N GLU A 22 10.34 3.79 9.49
CA GLU A 22 10.04 4.65 10.65
C GLU A 22 9.48 3.86 11.82
N PHE A 23 8.57 2.91 11.53
CA PHE A 23 8.02 2.03 12.55
C PHE A 23 9.11 1.23 13.27
N PHE A 24 10.03 0.60 12.53
CA PHE A 24 11.12 -0.18 13.12
C PHE A 24 12.24 0.68 13.70
N ALA A 25 12.36 1.94 13.29
CA ALA A 25 13.25 2.91 13.94
C ALA A 25 12.71 3.33 15.31
N ALA A 26 11.38 3.53 15.43
CA ALA A 26 10.73 3.86 16.70
C ALA A 26 10.54 2.65 17.63
N HIS A 27 10.37 1.44 17.07
CA HIS A 27 10.11 0.22 17.81
C HIS A 27 11.11 -0.89 17.38
N PRO A 28 12.36 -0.83 17.86
CA PRO A 28 13.35 -1.86 17.54
C PRO A 28 12.91 -3.23 18.06
N ASN A 29 13.31 -4.29 17.36
CA ASN A 29 12.98 -5.69 17.67
C ASN A 29 11.47 -6.01 17.58
N SER A 30 10.70 -5.21 16.85
CA SER A 30 9.30 -5.51 16.57
C SER A 30 9.14 -6.59 15.51
N THR A 31 7.95 -7.18 15.46
CA THR A 31 7.60 -8.26 14.52
C THR A 31 6.75 -7.75 13.35
N ARG A 32 6.64 -8.54 12.28
CA ARG A 32 5.78 -8.21 11.13
C ARG A 32 4.30 -8.02 11.51
N PRO A 33 3.70 -8.88 12.37
CA PRO A 33 2.33 -8.68 12.83
C PRO A 33 2.12 -7.33 13.55
N GLN A 34 3.05 -6.92 14.40
CA GLN A 34 2.97 -5.62 15.08
C GLN A 34 3.07 -4.44 14.11
N CYS A 35 3.95 -4.56 13.09
CA CYS A 35 4.05 -3.57 12.02
C CYS A 35 2.73 -3.46 11.23
N LYS A 36 2.09 -4.59 10.91
CA LYS A 36 0.77 -4.63 10.26
C LYS A 36 -0.31 -3.98 11.13
N GLU A 37 -0.34 -4.29 12.42
CA GLU A 37 -1.34 -3.75 13.34
C GLU A 37 -1.27 -2.23 13.42
N LYS A 38 -0.05 -1.67 13.40
CA LYS A 38 0.16 -0.23 13.46
C LYS A 38 -0.11 0.50 12.14
N LEU A 39 0.36 -0.04 11.01
CA LEU A 39 0.27 0.61 9.69
C LEU A 39 -1.03 0.29 8.95
N GLY A 40 -1.72 -0.79 9.34
CA GLY A 40 -2.87 -1.32 8.62
C GLY A 40 -2.51 -1.98 7.29
N GLY A 41 -3.53 -2.56 6.66
CA GLY A 41 -3.43 -3.16 5.32
C GLY A 41 -3.19 -4.67 5.29
N ASP A 42 -2.86 -5.15 4.09
CA ASP A 42 -2.71 -6.58 3.81
C ASP A 42 -1.37 -7.14 4.35
N GLN A 43 -1.45 -8.29 5.02
CA GLN A 43 -0.29 -8.95 5.63
C GLN A 43 0.76 -9.36 4.60
N LYS A 44 0.31 -9.80 3.41
CA LYS A 44 1.23 -10.19 2.33
C LYS A 44 1.94 -8.98 1.76
N ALA A 45 1.23 -7.86 1.60
CA ALA A 45 1.82 -6.59 1.18
C ALA A 45 2.87 -6.08 2.19
N ILE A 46 2.59 -6.11 3.50
CA ILE A 46 3.56 -5.72 4.53
C ILE A 46 4.77 -6.64 4.52
N SER A 47 4.58 -7.96 4.47
CA SER A 47 5.67 -8.93 4.45
C SER A 47 6.62 -8.70 3.27
N ARG A 48 6.08 -8.50 2.06
CA ARG A 48 6.87 -8.18 0.86
C ARG A 48 7.69 -6.90 1.02
N LYS A 49 7.16 -5.87 1.68
CA LYS A 49 7.88 -4.62 1.93
C LYS A 49 9.01 -4.83 2.92
N VAL A 50 8.76 -5.56 4.01
CA VAL A 50 9.80 -5.92 5.00
C VAL A 50 10.91 -6.73 4.32
N ASP A 51 10.57 -7.73 3.52
CA ASP A 51 11.56 -8.54 2.78
C ASP A 51 12.40 -7.67 1.83
N ALA A 52 11.78 -6.74 1.10
CA ALA A 52 12.50 -5.80 0.24
C ALA A 52 13.41 -4.83 1.01
N LEU A 53 13.02 -4.45 2.23
CA LEU A 53 13.82 -3.58 3.10
C LEU A 53 15.00 -4.32 3.74
N VAL A 54 14.83 -5.61 4.05
CA VAL A 54 15.94 -6.49 4.46
C VAL A 54 16.91 -6.68 3.29
N ALA A 55 16.41 -7.02 2.10
CA ALA A 55 17.24 -7.22 0.92
C ALA A 55 18.00 -5.95 0.50
N SER A 56 17.42 -4.77 0.71
CA SER A 56 18.09 -3.49 0.44
C SER A 56 19.00 -3.01 1.58
N GLY A 57 19.10 -3.77 2.68
CA GLY A 57 19.99 -3.50 3.81
C GLY A 57 19.52 -2.37 4.74
N HIS A 58 18.23 -2.05 4.74
CA HIS A 58 17.64 -1.02 5.62
C HIS A 58 17.14 -1.62 6.94
N LEU A 59 16.74 -2.89 6.91
CA LEU A 59 16.35 -3.67 8.08
C LEU A 59 17.28 -4.88 8.21
N VAL A 60 17.53 -5.29 9.45
CA VAL A 60 18.13 -6.58 9.77
C VAL A 60 17.08 -7.44 10.47
N ALA A 61 17.07 -8.72 10.12
CA ALA A 61 16.23 -9.70 10.79
C ALA A 61 17.08 -10.39 11.87
N THR A 62 16.57 -10.42 13.09
CA THR A 62 17.14 -11.19 14.18
C THR A 62 16.19 -12.34 14.47
N SER A 63 16.73 -13.55 14.65
CA SER A 63 15.94 -14.76 14.83
C SER A 63 16.24 -15.44 16.17
N ASP A 64 16.35 -14.65 17.23
CA ASP A 64 16.63 -15.15 18.59
C ASP A 64 15.42 -15.91 19.20
N GLY A 65 14.29 -15.98 18.49
CA GLY A 65 13.08 -16.68 18.93
C GLY A 65 12.29 -17.34 17.80
N LYS A 66 11.12 -17.91 18.15
CA LYS A 66 10.20 -18.56 17.19
C LYS A 66 9.68 -17.63 16.10
N ILE A 67 9.66 -16.33 16.34
CA ILE A 67 9.17 -15.31 15.41
C ILE A 67 10.31 -14.33 15.14
N PRO A 68 10.68 -14.08 13.87
CA PRO A 68 11.75 -13.14 13.54
C PRO A 68 11.35 -11.71 13.94
N THR A 69 12.28 -11.02 14.57
CA THR A 69 12.19 -9.60 14.92
C THR A 69 13.04 -8.78 13.97
N PHE A 70 12.71 -7.50 13.82
CA PHE A 70 13.37 -6.62 12.86
C PHE A 70 13.79 -5.32 13.51
N SER A 71 14.95 -4.82 13.10
CA SER A 71 15.50 -3.54 13.55
C SER A 71 16.16 -2.80 12.39
N CYS A 72 16.19 -1.47 12.46
CA CYS A 72 16.82 -0.63 11.45
C CYS A 72 18.36 -0.68 11.56
N THR A 73 19.04 -0.79 10.43
CA THR A 73 20.51 -0.92 10.35
C THR A 73 21.27 0.41 10.48
N GLY A 74 20.56 1.54 10.62
CA GLY A 74 21.14 2.88 10.60
C GLY A 74 21.40 3.43 9.18
N LYS A 75 21.08 2.67 8.14
CA LYS A 75 21.12 3.16 6.75
C LYS A 75 20.14 4.32 6.57
N LYS A 76 20.62 5.44 6.04
CA LYS A 76 19.78 6.62 5.78
C LYS A 76 18.68 6.28 4.78
N PHE A 77 17.44 6.61 5.13
CA PHE A 77 16.28 6.49 4.28
C PHE A 77 15.51 7.82 4.27
N PRO A 78 14.80 8.14 3.17
CA PRO A 78 14.01 9.36 3.11
C PRO A 78 12.79 9.23 4.03
N HIS A 79 12.54 10.26 4.85
CA HIS A 79 11.38 10.27 5.75
C HIS A 79 10.07 10.35 4.96
N SER A 80 8.99 9.89 5.58
CA SER A 80 7.61 9.95 5.09
C SER A 80 7.14 11.39 4.90
N ASP A 81 7.56 12.32 5.76
CA ASP A 81 7.24 13.75 5.64
C ASP A 81 7.82 14.39 4.36
N GLU A 82 8.95 13.86 3.89
CA GLU A 82 9.57 14.30 2.63
C GLU A 82 8.91 13.65 1.40
N TYR A 83 7.93 12.76 1.60
CA TYR A 83 7.26 12.08 0.50
C TYR A 83 6.25 13.01 -0.19
N LYS A 84 6.66 13.57 -1.32
CA LYS A 84 5.73 14.19 -2.26
C LYS A 84 5.14 13.12 -3.18
N ALA A 85 3.86 12.81 -2.99
CA ALA A 85 3.12 11.97 -3.91
C ALA A 85 3.18 12.58 -5.33
N SER A 86 3.40 11.74 -6.35
CA SER A 86 3.43 12.21 -7.73
C SER A 86 2.03 12.64 -8.15
N GLN A 87 1.89 13.82 -8.78
CA GLN A 87 0.60 14.31 -9.30
C GLN A 87 -0.08 13.28 -10.22
N LYS A 88 0.70 12.59 -11.07
CA LYS A 88 0.19 11.50 -11.93
C LYS A 88 -0.41 10.34 -11.12
N TRP A 89 0.17 10.03 -9.96
CA TRP A 89 -0.34 8.97 -9.09
C TRP A 89 -1.63 9.41 -8.38
N ILE A 90 -1.69 10.67 -7.93
CA ILE A 90 -2.88 11.25 -7.32
C ILE A 90 -4.03 11.21 -8.32
N GLU A 91 -3.82 11.70 -9.54
CA GLU A 91 -4.82 11.67 -10.61
C GLU A 91 -5.27 10.24 -10.95
N ALA A 92 -4.34 9.28 -11.02
CA ALA A 92 -4.69 7.89 -11.26
C ALA A 92 -5.54 7.29 -10.14
N LYS A 93 -5.26 7.65 -8.88
CA LYS A 93 -6.04 7.22 -7.72
C LYS A 93 -7.44 7.83 -7.72
N MET A 94 -7.57 9.12 -8.05
CA MET A 94 -8.89 9.78 -8.19
C MET A 94 -9.71 9.14 -9.31
N ARG A 95 -9.14 8.95 -10.51
CA ARG A 95 -9.84 8.26 -11.60
C ARG A 95 -10.28 6.83 -11.23
N ALA A 96 -9.49 6.11 -10.44
CA ALA A 96 -9.85 4.77 -9.98
C ALA A 96 -11.03 4.81 -8.99
N ALA A 97 -11.05 5.79 -8.08
CA ALA A 97 -12.16 6.00 -7.16
C ALA A 97 -13.45 6.37 -7.91
N ASP A 98 -13.38 7.28 -8.88
CA ASP A 98 -14.53 7.68 -9.71
C ASP A 98 -15.12 6.49 -10.47
N ARG A 99 -14.27 5.64 -11.06
CA ARG A 99 -14.73 4.41 -11.72
C ARG A 99 -15.44 3.46 -10.77
N ASN A 100 -14.94 3.31 -9.55
CA ASN A 100 -15.55 2.42 -8.57
C ASN A 100 -16.92 2.95 -8.11
N ALA A 101 -17.03 4.26 -7.90
CA ALA A 101 -18.31 4.91 -7.57
C ALA A 101 -19.34 4.74 -8.69
N ASN A 102 -18.94 4.97 -9.95
CA ASN A 102 -19.82 4.80 -11.10
C ASN A 102 -20.26 3.34 -11.30
N HIS A 103 -19.37 2.39 -11.03
CA HIS A 103 -19.70 0.97 -11.09
C HIS A 103 -20.73 0.57 -10.03
N ALA A 104 -20.60 1.09 -8.80
CA ALA A 104 -21.58 0.85 -7.74
C ALA A 104 -22.98 1.39 -8.12
N ILE A 105 -23.05 2.59 -8.70
CA ILE A 105 -24.32 3.18 -9.18
C ILE A 105 -24.94 2.33 -10.28
N ALA A 106 -24.14 1.87 -11.25
CA ALA A 106 -24.63 1.03 -12.34
C ALA A 106 -25.19 -0.30 -11.83
N LEU A 107 -24.51 -0.96 -10.88
CA LEU A 107 -24.99 -2.20 -10.27
C LEU A 107 -26.28 -2.01 -9.49
N ASP A 108 -26.41 -0.90 -8.75
CA ASP A 108 -27.62 -0.57 -8.01
C ASP A 108 -28.82 -0.35 -8.94
N LEU A 109 -28.61 0.34 -10.08
CA LEU A 109 -29.64 0.51 -11.10
C LEU A 109 -30.09 -0.83 -11.70
N VAL A 110 -29.14 -1.72 -12.00
CA VAL A 110 -29.45 -3.07 -12.51
C VAL A 110 -30.22 -3.88 -11.46
N ALA A 111 -29.81 -3.84 -10.19
CA ALA A 111 -30.52 -4.52 -9.11
C ALA A 111 -31.95 -4.01 -8.94
N ALA A 112 -32.15 -2.68 -8.96
CA ALA A 112 -33.47 -2.05 -8.84
C ALA A 112 -34.39 -2.43 -10.00
N SER A 113 -33.87 -2.45 -11.23
CA SER A 113 -34.66 -2.83 -12.42
C SER A 113 -35.01 -4.31 -12.44
N MET A 114 -34.10 -5.20 -12.03
CA MET A 114 -34.41 -6.64 -11.85
C MET A 114 -35.46 -6.85 -10.76
N HIS A 115 -35.35 -6.15 -9.63
CA HIS A 115 -36.35 -6.21 -8.56
C HIS A 115 -37.73 -5.76 -9.05
N ALA A 116 -37.80 -4.66 -9.80
CA ALA A 116 -39.05 -4.16 -10.37
C ALA A 116 -39.71 -5.17 -11.32
N MET A 117 -38.93 -5.83 -12.20
CA MET A 117 -39.45 -6.87 -13.09
C MET A 117 -39.99 -8.07 -12.31
N VAL A 118 -39.29 -8.50 -11.25
CA VAL A 118 -39.77 -9.58 -10.38
C VAL A 118 -41.05 -9.19 -9.66
N THR A 119 -41.16 -7.96 -9.14
CA THR A 119 -42.38 -7.50 -8.47
C THR A 119 -43.57 -7.44 -9.42
N VAL A 120 -43.38 -6.96 -10.66
CA VAL A 120 -44.44 -6.93 -11.67
C VAL A 120 -44.86 -8.36 -12.04
N GLY A 121 -43.91 -9.25 -12.30
CA GLY A 121 -44.21 -10.65 -12.62
C GLY A 121 -44.96 -11.37 -11.50
N ARG A 122 -44.65 -11.07 -10.23
CA ARG A 122 -45.36 -11.64 -9.07
C ARG A 122 -46.74 -11.02 -8.83
N ALA A 123 -46.95 -9.76 -9.20
CA ALA A 123 -48.26 -9.10 -9.10
C ALA A 123 -49.21 -9.51 -10.24
N SER A 124 -48.69 -10.14 -11.29
CA SER A 124 -49.44 -10.58 -12.49
C SER A 124 -49.86 -12.06 -12.45
N ALA A 125 -49.49 -12.78 -11.39
CA ALA A 125 -49.79 -14.19 -11.15
C ALA A 125 -50.83 -14.34 -10.04
#